data_AF-A0A370LMH9-F1
#
_entry.id   AF-A0A370LMH9-F1
#
_cell.length_a   1.000
_cell.length_b   1.000
_cell.length_c   1.000
_cell.angle_alpha   90.00
_cell.angle_beta   90.00
_cell.angle_gamma   90.00
#
_symmetry.space_group_name_H-M   'P 1'
#
loop_
_entity.id
_entity.type
_entity.pdbx_description
1 polymer ?
#
loop_
_entity_poly.entity_id
_entity_poly.type
_entity_poly.pdbx_seq_one_letter_code
_entity_poly.pdbx_strand_id
1 'polypeptide(L)'
;MLELTKVQTRILKAIFEIQHKESKGKGVTSYNIRNQKIPGRTFDINKDVLLYHQIIRIIREEKTGKQTRLYYELTPIGFFALIKSLSNDKPDVLLKYIKFIPHLGEQWEKYSSAMGSYHYLLLRLLKRALNELDILTQYRLHTRDYKFRPRIEETTTFLFEDRGLEIKLSDLYYPAKKEERGIHHKTFLQKKEKIWKNIFSKDSIQISDRTVNRLIFLFYFNAMKLHYDDRFGFHLFNDFHASQMGESTLEIPKEHEKIEDFEKLKNEYKKKWDDYDKFWKTKRKEFFDIIIKDVFDNDSLFFIFAEGFTSLLAVYSHKPTVIEQIDNHFSKKLIEKGLEYGIIEKIPKDSDSESKS
;
A
#
# COMPACT_ATOMS: atom_id res chain seq x y z
N MET A 1 -8.63 1.71 -7.79
CA MET A 1 -7.36 1.03 -8.20
C MET A 1 -7.56 0.51 -9.61
N LEU A 2 -6.51 0.32 -10.42
CA LEU A 2 -6.65 -0.52 -11.61
C LEU A 2 -7.25 -1.88 -11.22
N GLU A 3 -8.52 -2.10 -11.54
CA GLU A 3 -9.15 -3.38 -11.25
C GLU A 3 -8.50 -4.42 -12.15
N LEU A 4 -7.63 -5.22 -11.54
CA LEU A 4 -7.00 -6.32 -12.25
C LEU A 4 -8.09 -7.30 -12.66
N THR A 5 -8.10 -7.64 -13.95
CA THR A 5 -8.90 -8.77 -14.40
C THR A 5 -8.38 -10.06 -13.74
N LYS A 6 -9.23 -11.08 -13.58
CA LYS A 6 -8.82 -12.41 -13.05
C LYS A 6 -7.59 -12.96 -13.78
N VAL A 7 -7.46 -12.66 -15.09
CA VAL A 7 -6.31 -13.05 -15.91
C VAL A 7 -5.05 -12.31 -15.49
N GLN A 8 -5.11 -10.99 -15.30
CA GLN A 8 -3.98 -10.18 -14.85
C GLN A 8 -3.55 -10.61 -13.44
N THR A 9 -4.49 -10.80 -12.50
CA THR A 9 -4.19 -11.31 -11.15
C THR A 9 -3.46 -12.65 -11.19
N ARG A 10 -3.88 -13.56 -12.08
CA ARG A 10 -3.21 -14.86 -12.28
C ARG A 10 -1.79 -14.70 -12.84
N ILE A 11 -1.57 -13.79 -13.78
CA ILE A 11 -0.25 -13.46 -14.32
C ILE A 11 0.66 -12.92 -13.21
N LEU A 12 0.20 -11.93 -12.44
CA LEU A 12 1.00 -11.32 -11.38
C LEU A 12 1.34 -12.33 -10.29
N LYS A 13 0.38 -13.19 -9.90
CA LYS A 13 0.63 -14.28 -8.96
C LYS A 13 1.72 -15.23 -9.46
N ALA A 14 1.69 -15.60 -10.75
CA ALA A 14 2.71 -16.45 -11.34
C ALA A 14 4.09 -15.78 -11.33
N ILE A 15 4.16 -14.50 -11.72
CA ILE A 15 5.42 -13.73 -11.69
C ILE A 15 5.97 -13.71 -10.25
N PHE A 16 5.14 -13.35 -9.27
CA PHE A 16 5.51 -13.31 -7.86
C PHE A 16 6.06 -14.67 -7.37
N GLU A 17 5.33 -15.76 -7.64
CA GLU A 17 5.72 -17.11 -7.21
C GLU A 17 7.03 -17.58 -7.86
N ILE A 18 7.29 -17.23 -9.12
CA ILE A 18 8.54 -17.55 -9.80
C ILE A 18 9.70 -16.75 -9.17
N GLN A 19 9.54 -15.44 -9.00
CA GLN A 19 10.59 -14.55 -8.45
C GLN A 19 11.05 -14.97 -7.06
N HIS A 20 10.14 -15.53 -6.25
CA HIS A 20 10.45 -15.96 -4.90
C HIS A 20 10.86 -17.44 -4.78
N LYS A 21 10.72 -18.24 -5.85
CA LYS A 21 11.22 -19.63 -5.92
C LYS A 21 12.59 -19.73 -6.56
N GLU A 22 12.82 -19.02 -7.66
CA GLU A 22 14.09 -19.02 -8.39
C GLU A 22 14.94 -17.85 -7.89
N SER A 23 16.07 -18.14 -7.22
CA SER A 23 17.10 -17.20 -6.71
C SER A 23 16.90 -15.71 -7.10
N LYS A 24 16.67 -14.84 -6.11
CA LYS A 24 16.44 -13.38 -6.25
C LYS A 24 17.34 -12.77 -7.34
N GLY A 25 16.75 -12.03 -8.28
CA GLY A 25 17.47 -11.16 -9.22
C GLY A 25 17.63 -11.66 -10.66
N LYS A 26 17.22 -12.88 -11.01
CA LYS A 26 17.27 -13.34 -12.42
C LYS A 26 16.15 -12.78 -13.30
N GLY A 27 15.01 -12.42 -12.69
CA GLY A 27 13.80 -11.99 -13.41
C GLY A 27 13.03 -13.16 -14.03
N VAL A 28 11.79 -12.88 -14.43
CA VAL A 28 10.84 -13.87 -14.95
C VAL A 28 10.70 -13.68 -16.45
N THR A 29 10.89 -14.73 -17.25
CA THR A 29 10.64 -14.64 -18.69
C THR A 29 9.21 -15.02 -19.06
N SER A 30 8.75 -14.65 -20.26
CA SER A 30 7.48 -15.13 -20.82
C SER A 30 7.41 -16.67 -20.85
N TYR A 31 8.56 -17.36 -20.96
CA TYR A 31 8.64 -18.82 -20.90
C TYR A 31 8.37 -19.34 -19.49
N ASN A 32 8.94 -18.74 -18.44
CA ASN A 32 8.66 -19.13 -17.05
C ASN A 32 7.16 -18.96 -16.73
N ILE A 33 6.53 -17.88 -17.20
CA ILE A 33 5.09 -17.63 -17.01
C ILE A 33 4.26 -18.71 -17.71
N ARG A 34 4.65 -19.14 -18.92
CA ARG A 34 3.97 -20.24 -19.63
C ARG A 34 4.00 -21.55 -18.84
N ASN A 35 5.12 -21.84 -18.17
CA ASN A 35 5.27 -23.02 -17.33
C ASN A 35 4.37 -23.01 -16.09
N GLN A 36 3.77 -21.87 -15.71
CA GLN A 36 2.73 -21.76 -14.68
C GLN A 36 1.31 -22.02 -15.22
N LYS A 37 1.21 -22.78 -16.33
CA LYS A 37 -0.05 -23.12 -17.03
C LYS A 37 -0.81 -21.90 -17.55
N ILE A 38 -0.12 -20.78 -17.83
CA ILE A 38 -0.70 -19.58 -18.44
C ILE A 38 -0.38 -19.61 -19.94
N PRO A 39 -1.38 -19.63 -20.85
CA PRO A 39 -1.08 -19.68 -22.27
C PRO A 39 -0.24 -18.47 -22.70
N GLY A 40 0.77 -18.68 -23.56
CA GLY A 40 1.70 -17.63 -23.95
C GLY A 40 1.04 -16.37 -24.49
N ARG A 41 0.05 -16.55 -25.37
CA ARG A 41 -0.77 -15.48 -25.93
C ARG A 41 -1.48 -14.64 -24.86
N THR A 42 -1.85 -15.24 -23.73
CA THR A 42 -2.49 -14.56 -22.60
C THR A 42 -1.55 -13.53 -21.98
N PHE A 43 -0.29 -13.91 -21.75
CA PHE A 43 0.71 -12.96 -21.25
C PHE A 43 1.01 -11.89 -22.29
N ASP A 44 1.20 -12.28 -23.56
CA ASP A 44 1.57 -11.34 -24.62
C ASP A 44 0.51 -10.23 -24.82
N ILE A 45 -0.78 -10.54 -24.70
CA ILE A 45 -1.88 -9.56 -24.78
C ILE A 45 -1.91 -8.61 -23.56
N ASN A 46 -1.59 -9.11 -22.37
CA ASN A 46 -1.68 -8.33 -21.14
C ASN A 46 -0.40 -7.56 -20.81
N LYS A 47 0.76 -8.04 -21.31
CA LYS A 47 2.09 -7.52 -20.98
C LYS A 47 2.18 -6.01 -21.17
N ASP A 48 1.70 -5.50 -22.30
CA ASP A 48 1.81 -4.07 -22.60
C ASP A 48 1.02 -3.23 -21.61
N VAL A 49 -0.19 -3.66 -21.22
CA VAL A 49 -0.97 -3.02 -20.16
C VAL A 49 -0.23 -3.05 -18.83
N LEU A 50 0.34 -4.21 -18.44
CA LEU A 50 1.05 -4.35 -17.17
C LEU A 50 2.33 -3.50 -17.11
N LEU A 51 3.09 -3.42 -18.20
CA LEU A 51 4.26 -2.54 -18.33
C LEU A 51 3.87 -1.06 -18.31
N TYR A 52 2.78 -0.73 -18.99
CA TYR A 52 2.30 0.65 -19.10
C TYR A 52 1.88 1.23 -17.77
N HIS A 53 1.25 0.41 -16.93
CA HIS A 53 0.79 0.75 -15.59
C HIS A 53 1.87 0.56 -14.52
N GLN A 54 3.12 0.28 -14.91
CA GLN A 54 4.24 0.00 -14.00
C GLN A 54 3.94 -1.12 -12.99
N ILE A 55 3.03 -2.04 -13.32
CA ILE A 55 2.71 -3.21 -12.50
C ILE A 55 3.84 -4.24 -12.59
N ILE A 56 4.43 -4.34 -13.78
CA ILE A 56 5.66 -5.10 -14.01
C ILE A 56 6.68 -4.20 -14.69
N ARG A 57 7.96 -4.56 -14.59
CA ARG A 57 9.06 -3.89 -15.30
C ARG A 57 9.96 -4.88 -16.00
N ILE A 58 10.63 -4.45 -17.06
CA ILE A 58 11.71 -5.22 -17.70
C ILE A 58 13.00 -4.89 -16.95
N ILE A 59 13.71 -5.91 -16.47
CA ILE A 59 14.97 -5.74 -15.71
C ILE A 59 16.20 -6.15 -16.51
N ARG A 60 16.02 -6.98 -17.54
CA ARG A 60 17.11 -7.49 -18.39
C ARG A 60 16.57 -7.92 -19.74
N GLU A 61 17.42 -7.74 -20.74
CA GLU A 61 17.25 -8.28 -22.09
C GLU A 61 18.46 -9.15 -22.42
N GLU A 62 18.23 -10.33 -22.98
CA GLU A 62 19.29 -11.25 -23.38
C GLU A 62 19.04 -11.80 -24.77
N LYS A 63 20.06 -11.74 -25.61
CA LYS A 63 20.01 -12.31 -26.96
C LYS A 63 20.47 -13.76 -26.91
N THR A 64 19.53 -14.69 -27.03
CA THR A 64 19.82 -16.13 -27.13
C THR A 64 19.62 -16.57 -28.58
N GLY A 65 20.71 -16.64 -29.35
CA GLY A 65 20.68 -16.96 -30.78
C GLY A 65 19.97 -15.88 -31.60
N LYS A 66 18.93 -16.26 -32.35
CA LYS A 66 18.09 -15.32 -33.13
C LYS A 66 16.97 -14.66 -32.31
N GLN A 67 16.73 -15.12 -31.09
CA GLN A 67 15.63 -14.64 -30.24
C GLN A 67 16.12 -13.71 -29.15
N THR A 68 15.30 -12.72 -28.83
CA THR A 68 15.52 -11.80 -27.71
C THR A 68 14.62 -12.24 -26.56
N ARG A 69 15.21 -12.49 -25.40
CA ARG A 69 14.51 -12.83 -24.16
C ARG A 69 14.44 -11.62 -23.26
N LEU A 70 13.24 -11.29 -22.83
CA LEU A 70 12.97 -10.24 -21.86
C LEU A 70 12.70 -10.86 -20.50
N TYR A 71 13.30 -10.27 -19.48
CA TYR A 71 13.15 -10.65 -18.08
C TYR A 71 12.36 -9.57 -17.36
N TYR A 72 11.26 -9.99 -16.74
CA TYR A 72 10.32 -9.13 -16.04
C TYR A 72 10.44 -9.28 -14.53
N GLU A 73 10.05 -8.25 -13.82
CA GLU A 73 9.91 -8.23 -12.36
C GLU A 73 8.60 -7.58 -11.98
N LEU A 74 7.95 -8.11 -10.94
CA LEU A 74 6.83 -7.45 -10.27
C LEU A 74 7.35 -6.22 -9.53
N THR A 75 6.75 -5.07 -9.77
CA THR A 75 7.07 -3.84 -9.00
C THR A 75 6.31 -3.86 -7.66
N PRO A 76 6.68 -3.01 -6.69
CA PRO A 76 5.88 -2.84 -5.48
C PRO A 76 4.43 -2.43 -5.76
N ILE A 77 4.19 -1.56 -6.76
CA ILE A 77 2.83 -1.23 -7.24
C ILE A 77 2.10 -2.49 -7.72
N GLY A 78 2.78 -3.34 -8.50
CA GLY A 78 2.17 -4.58 -8.98
C GLY A 78 1.94 -5.60 -7.88
N PHE A 79 2.80 -5.64 -6.87
CA PHE A 79 2.59 -6.42 -5.65
C PHE A 79 1.36 -5.95 -4.88
N PHE A 80 1.17 -4.63 -4.71
CA PHE A 80 -0.03 -4.09 -4.09
C PHE A 80 -1.29 -4.38 -4.87
N ALA A 81 -1.27 -4.18 -6.19
CA ALA A 81 -2.39 -4.50 -7.06
C ALA A 81 -2.76 -5.99 -6.97
N LEU A 82 -1.75 -6.87 -6.91
CA LEU A 82 -1.95 -8.30 -6.71
C LEU A 82 -2.64 -8.60 -5.37
N ILE A 83 -2.11 -8.12 -4.24
CA ILE A 83 -2.67 -8.47 -2.93
C ILE A 83 -4.04 -7.84 -2.69
N LYS A 84 -4.29 -6.61 -3.18
CA LYS A 84 -5.61 -5.98 -3.14
C LYS A 84 -6.62 -6.80 -3.95
N SER A 85 -6.27 -7.16 -5.19
CA SER A 85 -7.13 -8.02 -6.03
C SER A 85 -7.45 -9.37 -5.36
N LEU A 86 -6.46 -10.02 -4.75
CA LEU A 86 -6.68 -11.30 -4.06
C LEU A 86 -7.52 -11.18 -2.78
N SER A 87 -7.33 -10.10 -2.03
CA SER A 87 -8.02 -9.88 -0.74
C SER A 87 -9.48 -9.44 -0.87
N ASN A 88 -9.90 -8.99 -2.07
CA ASN A 88 -11.31 -8.74 -2.39
C ASN A 88 -12.12 -10.04 -2.27
N ASP A 89 -11.61 -11.14 -2.83
CA ASP A 89 -12.29 -12.44 -2.79
C ASP A 89 -12.12 -13.14 -1.43
N LYS A 90 -10.90 -13.15 -0.87
CA LYS A 90 -10.57 -13.88 0.36
C LYS A 90 -9.53 -13.10 1.20
N PRO A 91 -9.93 -12.40 2.27
CA PRO A 91 -9.02 -11.61 3.10
C PRO A 91 -7.83 -12.41 3.68
N ASP A 92 -8.06 -13.66 4.07
CA ASP A 92 -7.03 -14.52 4.67
C ASP A 92 -5.83 -14.79 3.74
N VAL A 93 -6.01 -14.59 2.43
CA VAL A 93 -4.92 -14.70 1.46
C VAL A 93 -3.80 -13.70 1.77
N LEU A 94 -4.10 -12.57 2.43
CA LEU A 94 -3.10 -11.59 2.85
C LEU A 94 -2.03 -12.20 3.76
N LEU A 95 -2.35 -13.20 4.60
CA LEU A 95 -1.38 -13.87 5.47
C LEU A 95 -0.18 -14.44 4.70
N LYS A 96 -0.40 -14.91 3.46
CA LYS A 96 0.67 -15.43 2.60
C LYS A 96 1.65 -14.33 2.16
N TYR A 97 1.18 -13.09 2.05
CA TYR A 97 1.89 -11.99 1.42
C TYR A 97 2.43 -10.94 2.41
N ILE A 98 1.90 -10.88 3.63
CA ILE A 98 2.31 -9.89 4.65
C ILE A 98 3.82 -9.87 4.90
N LYS A 99 4.46 -11.05 4.94
CA LYS A 99 5.92 -11.17 5.13
C LYS A 99 6.78 -10.47 4.06
N PHE A 100 6.16 -10.04 2.97
CA PHE A 100 6.83 -9.32 1.88
C PHE A 100 6.57 -7.81 1.91
N ILE A 101 5.75 -7.32 2.85
CA ILE A 101 5.58 -5.89 3.10
C ILE A 101 6.64 -5.46 4.13
N PRO A 102 7.53 -4.50 3.80
CA PRO A 102 8.55 -4.02 4.72
C PRO A 102 7.96 -3.56 6.06
N HIS A 103 8.71 -3.81 7.15
CA HIS A 103 8.33 -3.57 8.55
C HIS A 103 7.09 -4.34 9.04
N LEU A 104 5.96 -4.29 8.32
CA LEU A 104 4.75 -5.03 8.68
C LEU A 104 4.99 -6.53 8.74
N GLY A 105 5.74 -7.09 7.79
CA GLY A 105 6.07 -8.50 7.77
C GLY A 105 6.90 -8.96 8.98
N GLU A 106 7.81 -8.11 9.46
CA GLU A 106 8.70 -8.38 10.59
C GLU A 106 7.97 -8.27 11.93
N GLN A 107 7.04 -7.33 12.04
CA GLN A 107 6.30 -7.06 13.28
C GLN A 107 4.97 -7.84 13.38
N TRP A 108 4.57 -8.56 12.33
CA TRP A 108 3.24 -9.17 12.26
C TRP A 108 2.95 -10.14 13.42
N GLU A 109 3.91 -11.00 13.77
CA GLU A 109 3.74 -11.98 14.86
C GLU A 109 3.59 -11.29 16.22
N LYS A 110 4.34 -10.21 16.46
CA LYS A 110 4.22 -9.38 17.66
C LYS A 110 2.83 -8.75 17.75
N TYR A 111 2.32 -8.18 16.66
CA TYR A 111 0.97 -7.62 16.63
C TYR A 111 -0.11 -8.69 16.81
N SER A 112 0.04 -9.82 16.12
CA SER A 112 -0.88 -10.95 16.21
C SER A 112 -0.95 -11.49 17.63
N SER A 113 0.20 -11.58 18.32
CA SER A 113 0.27 -12.02 19.71
C SER A 113 -0.40 -11.03 20.66
N ALA A 114 -0.20 -9.73 20.46
CA ALA A 114 -0.84 -8.69 21.25
C ALA A 114 -2.37 -8.71 21.11
N MET A 115 -2.85 -8.94 19.89
CA MET A 115 -4.27 -9.04 19.59
C MET A 115 -4.90 -10.37 20.03
N GLY A 116 -4.12 -11.45 20.18
CA GLY A 116 -4.62 -12.77 20.56
C GLY A 116 -5.73 -13.25 19.62
N SER A 117 -6.91 -13.54 20.17
CA SER A 117 -8.09 -13.95 19.40
C SER A 117 -8.60 -12.90 18.40
N TYR A 118 -8.13 -11.65 18.50
CA TYR A 118 -8.51 -10.55 17.61
C TYR A 118 -7.55 -10.32 16.45
N HIS A 119 -6.62 -11.24 16.19
CA HIS A 119 -5.65 -11.10 15.09
C HIS A 119 -6.31 -10.89 13.70
N TYR A 120 -7.56 -11.31 13.52
CA TYR A 120 -8.34 -11.06 12.30
C TYR A 120 -8.52 -9.57 11.99
N LEU A 121 -8.45 -8.70 13.00
CA LEU A 121 -8.52 -7.25 12.81
C LEU A 121 -7.29 -6.71 12.09
N LEU A 122 -6.13 -7.31 12.29
CA LEU A 122 -4.91 -6.89 11.60
C LEU A 122 -5.07 -7.07 10.08
N LEU A 123 -5.67 -8.18 9.66
CA LEU A 123 -5.98 -8.44 8.25
C LEU A 123 -6.98 -7.42 7.70
N ARG A 124 -7.94 -6.98 8.52
CA ARG A 124 -8.95 -5.98 8.14
C ARG A 124 -8.36 -4.58 8.07
N LEU A 125 -7.51 -4.20 9.01
CA LEU A 125 -6.74 -2.96 8.97
C LEU A 125 -5.88 -2.89 7.71
N LEU A 126 -5.21 -3.99 7.36
CA LEU A 126 -4.44 -4.07 6.12
C LEU A 126 -5.33 -3.99 4.88
N LYS A 127 -6.47 -4.72 4.86
CA LYS A 127 -7.43 -4.64 3.74
C LYS A 127 -8.00 -3.22 3.58
N ARG A 128 -8.30 -2.53 4.69
CA ARG A 128 -8.78 -1.15 4.70
C ARG A 128 -7.71 -0.20 4.15
N ALA A 129 -6.48 -0.31 4.63
CA ALA A 129 -5.35 0.48 4.12
C ALA A 129 -5.11 0.24 2.62
N LEU A 130 -5.26 -0.99 2.13
CA LEU A 130 -5.20 -1.29 0.69
C LEU A 130 -6.35 -0.61 -0.08
N ASN A 131 -7.56 -0.61 0.46
CA ASN A 131 -8.72 0.01 -0.18
C ASN A 131 -8.64 1.53 -0.23
N GLU A 132 -8.04 2.14 0.79
CA GLU A 132 -7.79 3.58 0.89
C GLU A 132 -6.69 4.07 -0.06
N LEU A 133 -5.96 3.17 -0.72
CA LEU A 133 -4.95 3.50 -1.71
C LEU A 133 -5.40 3.10 -3.12
N ASP A 134 -5.49 4.07 -4.00
CA ASP A 134 -5.91 3.88 -5.38
C ASP A 134 -4.87 4.41 -6.36
N ILE A 135 -4.51 3.58 -7.34
CA ILE A 135 -3.58 3.94 -8.42
C ILE A 135 -4.32 3.81 -9.74
N LEU A 136 -4.35 4.89 -10.51
CA LEU A 136 -5.06 5.02 -11.78
C LEU A 136 -4.12 5.59 -12.85
N THR A 137 -4.33 5.22 -14.11
CA THR A 137 -3.67 5.91 -15.22
C THR A 137 -4.64 6.90 -15.83
N GLN A 138 -4.31 8.19 -15.73
CA GLN A 138 -4.99 9.25 -16.45
C GLN A 138 -4.30 9.52 -17.80
N TYR A 139 -5.08 9.91 -18.80
CA TYR A 139 -4.54 10.35 -20.10
C TYR A 139 -4.81 11.84 -20.27
N ARG A 140 -3.75 12.62 -20.45
CA ARG A 140 -3.88 14.06 -20.72
C ARG A 140 -3.37 14.38 -22.11
N LEU A 141 -4.15 15.13 -22.87
CA LEU A 141 -3.70 15.71 -24.12
C LEU A 141 -2.59 16.73 -23.81
N HIS A 142 -1.39 16.45 -24.32
CA HIS A 142 -0.27 17.37 -24.21
C HIS A 142 -0.43 18.45 -25.31
N THR A 143 -0.58 19.70 -24.87
CA THR A 143 -1.03 20.81 -25.73
C THR A 143 -0.02 21.24 -26.80
N ARG A 144 1.28 20.95 -26.62
CA ARG A 144 2.32 21.35 -27.58
C ARG A 144 2.43 20.43 -28.79
N ASP A 145 2.10 19.15 -28.65
CA ASP A 145 2.27 18.14 -29.69
C ASP A 145 0.98 17.36 -29.98
N TYR A 146 -0.14 17.75 -29.37
CA TYR A 146 -1.46 17.12 -29.49
C TYR A 146 -1.44 15.60 -29.26
N LYS A 147 -0.54 15.11 -28.40
CA LYS A 147 -0.42 13.69 -28.07
C LYS A 147 -0.97 13.43 -26.67
N PHE A 148 -1.79 12.40 -26.54
CA PHE A 148 -2.18 11.89 -25.23
C PHE A 148 -0.96 11.28 -24.53
N ARG A 149 -0.65 11.80 -23.34
CA ARG A 149 0.41 11.28 -22.49
C ARG A 149 -0.23 10.68 -21.23
N PRO A 150 0.13 9.43 -20.88
CA PRO A 150 -0.31 8.86 -19.62
C PRO A 150 0.32 9.60 -18.44
N ARG A 151 -0.40 9.62 -17.33
CA ARG A 151 0.04 10.01 -15.99
C ARG A 151 -0.47 8.97 -15.02
N ILE A 152 0.33 8.57 -14.05
CA ILE A 152 -0.12 7.72 -12.97
C ILE A 152 -0.60 8.65 -11.86
N GLU A 153 -1.86 8.52 -11.48
CA GLU A 153 -2.44 9.19 -10.33
C GLU A 153 -2.51 8.20 -9.18
N GLU A 154 -1.86 8.51 -8.07
CA GLU A 154 -2.07 7.84 -6.80
C GLU A 154 -3.03 8.70 -5.98
N THR A 155 -4.17 8.15 -5.61
CA THR A 155 -5.12 8.77 -4.69
C THR A 155 -5.10 8.01 -3.38
N THR A 156 -4.85 8.71 -2.29
CA THR A 156 -5.02 8.22 -0.93
C THR A 156 -6.31 8.81 -0.36
N THR A 157 -7.20 7.94 0.11
CA THR A 157 -8.48 8.32 0.73
C THR A 157 -8.39 8.14 2.23
N PHE A 158 -8.69 9.18 3.00
CA PHE A 158 -8.83 9.13 4.45
C PHE A 158 -10.29 9.27 4.82
N LEU A 159 -10.83 8.26 5.47
CA LEU A 159 -12.20 8.26 5.99
C LEU A 159 -12.15 8.58 7.48
N PHE A 160 -13.06 9.43 7.96
CA PHE A 160 -13.22 9.79 9.37
C PHE A 160 -14.68 9.54 9.74
N GLU A 161 -14.94 8.32 10.21
CA GLU A 161 -16.27 7.76 10.45
C GLU A 161 -16.99 8.47 11.61
N ASP A 162 -16.25 8.97 12.60
CA ASP A 162 -16.76 9.81 13.68
C ASP A 162 -17.49 11.06 13.17
N ARG A 163 -17.07 11.60 12.02
CA ARG A 163 -17.62 12.84 11.43
C ARG A 163 -18.24 12.68 10.05
N GLY A 164 -18.26 11.46 9.49
CA GLY A 164 -18.76 11.20 8.14
C GLY A 164 -17.99 11.97 7.07
N LEU A 165 -16.67 12.12 7.25
CA LEU A 165 -15.82 12.92 6.38
C LEU A 165 -14.89 12.03 5.54
N GLU A 166 -14.73 12.38 4.26
CA GLU A 166 -13.80 11.75 3.33
C GLU A 166 -12.82 12.80 2.78
N ILE A 167 -11.52 12.50 2.84
CA ILE A 167 -10.45 13.35 2.26
C ILE A 167 -9.71 12.55 1.22
N LYS A 168 -9.50 13.13 0.04
CA LYS A 168 -8.71 12.53 -1.04
C LYS A 168 -7.46 13.35 -1.31
N LEU A 169 -6.31 12.72 -1.14
CA LEU A 169 -5.01 13.25 -1.55
C LEU A 169 -4.60 12.60 -2.86
N SER A 170 -4.44 13.38 -3.92
CA SER A 170 -4.04 12.89 -5.23
C SER A 170 -2.63 13.38 -5.61
N ASP A 171 -1.72 12.44 -5.83
CA ASP A 171 -0.37 12.67 -6.32
C ASP A 171 -0.29 12.23 -7.80
N LEU A 172 0.26 13.10 -8.66
CA LEU A 172 0.41 12.83 -10.09
C LEU A 172 1.86 12.58 -10.48
N TYR A 173 2.10 11.42 -11.08
CA TYR A 173 3.39 10.99 -11.56
C TYR A 173 3.41 10.90 -13.08
N TYR A 174 4.52 11.33 -13.67
CA TYR A 174 4.78 11.04 -15.07
C TYR A 174 5.38 9.63 -15.17
N PRO A 175 4.75 8.71 -15.91
CA PRO A 175 5.35 7.40 -16.12
C PRO A 175 6.65 7.58 -16.89
N ALA A 176 7.65 6.75 -16.55
CA ALA A 176 9.01 6.74 -17.12
C ALA A 176 9.00 6.97 -18.64
N LYS A 177 9.99 7.64 -19.25
CA LYS A 177 9.97 7.93 -20.70
C LYS A 177 9.92 6.64 -21.53
N LYS A 178 9.50 6.73 -22.80
CA LYS A 178 9.44 5.54 -23.70
C LYS A 178 10.78 4.81 -23.79
N GLU A 179 11.90 5.54 -23.74
CA GLU A 179 13.24 4.94 -23.70
C GLU A 179 13.51 4.18 -22.39
N GLU A 180 12.94 4.64 -21.27
CA GLU A 180 13.05 4.05 -19.93
C GLU A 180 12.07 2.88 -19.73
N ARG A 181 11.02 2.77 -20.56
CA ARG A 181 10.06 1.65 -20.59
C ARG A 181 10.49 0.47 -21.46
N GLY A 182 11.62 0.58 -22.16
CA GLY A 182 12.15 -0.49 -23.03
C GLY A 182 11.35 -0.72 -24.32
N ILE A 183 10.52 0.24 -24.77
CA ILE A 183 9.59 0.05 -25.93
C ILE A 183 10.18 0.61 -27.23
N HIS A 184 11.50 0.51 -27.45
CA HIS A 184 12.07 0.70 -28.78
C HIS A 184 12.67 -0.58 -29.35
N HIS A 185 11.78 -1.32 -30.03
CA HIS A 185 12.14 -2.34 -31.00
C HIS A 185 13.00 -1.73 -32.13
N LYS A 186 14.16 -2.35 -32.36
CA LYS A 186 14.94 -2.45 -33.62
C LYS A 186 15.96 -1.39 -34.06
N THR A 187 16.16 -0.24 -33.41
CA THR A 187 17.24 0.69 -33.82
C THR A 187 18.27 1.05 -32.75
N PHE A 188 18.13 0.53 -31.53
CA PHE A 188 18.96 0.94 -30.38
C PHE A 188 20.08 -0.05 -30.03
N LEU A 189 20.43 -0.96 -30.93
CA LEU A 189 21.39 -2.06 -30.66
C LEU A 189 22.86 -1.73 -30.98
N GLN A 190 23.22 -0.48 -31.28
CA GLN A 190 24.60 -0.16 -31.65
C GLN A 190 25.28 0.95 -30.84
N LYS A 191 24.58 1.70 -29.99
CA LYS A 191 25.22 2.76 -29.20
C LYS A 191 24.77 2.76 -27.76
N LYS A 192 25.69 2.28 -26.93
CA LYS A 192 25.90 2.59 -25.51
C LYS A 192 25.36 1.59 -24.50
N GLU A 193 26.09 0.48 -24.34
CA GLU A 193 26.19 -0.30 -23.09
C GLU A 193 26.55 0.55 -21.84
N LYS A 194 27.09 1.77 -22.03
CA LYS A 194 27.53 2.65 -20.93
C LYS A 194 26.43 3.51 -20.28
N ILE A 195 25.21 3.64 -20.85
CA ILE A 195 24.12 4.42 -20.21
C ILE A 195 23.14 3.51 -19.44
N TRP A 196 23.18 2.19 -19.61
CA TRP A 196 22.17 1.28 -19.03
C TRP A 196 22.20 1.18 -17.50
N LYS A 197 23.31 1.54 -16.84
CA LYS A 197 23.34 1.69 -15.37
C LYS A 197 22.63 2.95 -14.87
N ASN A 198 22.32 3.92 -15.73
CA ASN A 198 21.68 5.20 -15.38
C ASN A 198 20.23 5.34 -15.88
N ILE A 199 19.75 4.45 -16.77
CA ILE A 199 18.46 4.64 -17.49
C ILE A 199 17.24 4.05 -16.76
N PHE A 200 17.40 3.07 -15.88
CA PHE A 200 16.29 2.65 -15.02
C PHE A 200 16.16 3.67 -13.89
N SER A 201 15.30 4.66 -14.10
CA SER A 201 15.31 5.88 -13.30
C SER A 201 15.03 5.56 -11.84
N LYS A 202 15.89 6.12 -10.97
CA LYS A 202 15.64 6.28 -9.53
C LYS A 202 14.19 6.67 -9.25
N ASP A 203 13.57 7.42 -10.15
CA ASP A 203 12.18 7.90 -10.10
C ASP A 203 11.13 6.78 -10.06
N SER A 204 11.25 5.70 -10.85
CA SER A 204 10.27 4.59 -10.84
C SER A 204 10.35 3.75 -9.56
N ILE A 205 11.56 3.58 -9.04
CA ILE A 205 11.83 2.97 -7.74
C ILE A 205 11.28 3.88 -6.65
N GLN A 206 11.51 5.19 -6.74
CA GLN A 206 11.03 6.18 -5.80
C GLN A 206 9.49 6.24 -5.72
N ILE A 207 8.77 6.15 -6.84
CA ILE A 207 7.30 6.07 -6.82
C ILE A 207 6.87 4.80 -6.09
N SER A 208 7.47 3.66 -6.45
CA SER A 208 7.16 2.37 -5.84
C SER A 208 7.39 2.37 -4.32
N ASP A 209 8.52 2.92 -3.87
CA ASP A 209 8.87 3.03 -2.46
C ASP A 209 7.92 3.99 -1.72
N ARG A 210 7.54 5.11 -2.36
CA ARG A 210 6.57 6.05 -1.79
C ARG A 210 5.20 5.42 -1.62
N THR A 211 4.72 4.66 -2.61
CA THR A 211 3.46 3.91 -2.50
C THR A 211 3.52 2.86 -1.38
N VAL A 212 4.66 2.19 -1.20
CA VAL A 212 4.89 1.25 -0.07
C VAL A 212 4.80 1.97 1.26
N ASN A 213 5.52 3.08 1.39
CA ASN A 213 5.51 3.91 2.58
C ASN A 213 4.10 4.44 2.88
N ARG A 214 3.32 4.77 1.85
CA ARG A 214 1.92 5.20 2.00
C ARG A 214 1.05 4.08 2.55
N LEU A 215 1.17 2.85 2.05
CA LEU A 215 0.42 1.70 2.60
C LEU A 215 0.81 1.45 4.06
N ILE A 216 2.10 1.49 4.37
CA ILE A 216 2.61 1.34 5.74
C ILE A 216 1.98 2.42 6.62
N PHE A 217 2.11 3.70 6.23
CA PHE A 217 1.48 4.81 6.94
C PHE A 217 -0.01 4.58 7.17
N LEU A 218 -0.78 4.22 6.15
CA LEU A 218 -2.23 3.97 6.28
C LEU A 218 -2.54 2.84 7.25
N PHE A 219 -1.76 1.75 7.24
CA PHE A 219 -1.94 0.66 8.20
C PHE A 219 -1.75 1.16 9.64
N TYR A 220 -0.63 1.86 9.92
CA TYR A 220 -0.35 2.38 11.26
C TYR A 220 -1.33 3.47 11.68
N PHE A 221 -1.71 4.35 10.76
CA PHE A 221 -2.70 5.39 11.00
C PHE A 221 -4.07 4.78 11.36
N ASN A 222 -4.53 3.78 10.61
CA ASN A 222 -5.76 3.04 10.91
C ASN A 222 -5.67 2.27 12.23
N ALA A 223 -4.51 1.68 12.54
CA ALA A 223 -4.28 1.03 13.83
C ALA A 223 -4.39 2.03 15.01
N MET A 224 -3.92 3.27 14.83
CA MET A 224 -4.07 4.34 15.82
C MET A 224 -5.51 4.87 15.88
N LYS A 225 -6.19 5.04 14.74
CA LYS A 225 -7.62 5.39 14.67
C LYS A 225 -8.47 4.39 15.44
N LEU A 226 -8.15 3.09 15.38
CA LEU A 226 -8.86 2.06 16.15
C LEU A 226 -8.89 2.36 17.67
N HIS A 227 -7.91 3.11 18.17
CA HIS A 227 -7.91 3.55 19.56
C HIS A 227 -8.92 4.68 19.82
N TYR A 228 -8.91 5.69 18.94
CA TYR A 228 -9.58 6.99 19.15
C TYR A 228 -10.96 7.13 18.50
N ASP A 229 -11.28 6.31 17.50
CA ASP A 229 -12.53 6.34 16.74
C ASP A 229 -13.34 5.06 16.99
N ASP A 230 -14.32 5.17 17.89
CA ASP A 230 -15.21 4.06 18.24
C ASP A 230 -16.07 3.59 17.06
N ARG A 231 -16.41 4.47 16.12
CA ARG A 231 -17.20 4.09 14.93
C ARG A 231 -16.35 3.33 13.94
N PHE A 232 -15.14 3.79 13.69
CA PHE A 232 -14.17 3.06 12.89
C PHE A 232 -13.95 1.65 13.45
N GLY A 233 -13.76 1.54 14.78
CA GLY A 233 -13.73 0.26 15.46
C GLY A 233 -14.98 -0.56 15.16
N PHE A 234 -16.17 0.00 15.43
CA PHE A 234 -17.44 -0.69 15.20
C PHE A 234 -17.60 -1.22 13.76
N HIS A 235 -17.29 -0.42 12.74
CA HIS A 235 -17.36 -0.87 11.33
C HIS A 235 -16.41 -2.04 11.07
N LEU A 236 -15.16 -1.97 11.54
CA LEU A 236 -14.20 -3.06 11.41
C LEU A 236 -14.68 -4.37 12.07
N PHE A 237 -15.38 -4.27 13.21
CA PHE A 237 -15.91 -5.41 13.96
C PHE A 237 -17.21 -5.97 13.40
N ASN A 238 -18.16 -5.13 13.00
CA ASN A 238 -19.47 -5.60 12.55
C ASN A 238 -19.36 -6.38 11.22
N ASP A 239 -18.49 -5.92 10.34
CA ASP A 239 -18.12 -6.64 9.11
C ASP A 239 -17.60 -8.08 9.41
N PHE A 240 -17.16 -8.40 10.64
CA PHE A 240 -16.69 -9.73 11.05
C PHE A 240 -17.82 -10.61 11.56
N HIS A 241 -18.66 -10.08 12.46
CA HIS A 241 -19.77 -10.81 13.04
C HIS A 241 -20.73 -11.35 11.97
N ALA A 242 -21.06 -10.53 10.96
CA ALA A 242 -21.89 -10.95 9.84
C ALA A 242 -21.26 -12.06 8.98
N SER A 243 -19.93 -12.06 8.83
CA SER A 243 -19.21 -13.04 7.99
C SER A 243 -19.02 -14.42 8.62
N GLN A 244 -19.00 -14.51 9.96
CA GLN A 244 -18.73 -15.76 10.68
C GLN A 244 -19.97 -16.45 11.24
N MET A 245 -21.02 -15.71 11.60
CA MET A 245 -22.20 -16.28 12.26
C MET A 245 -23.31 -16.69 11.28
N GLY A 246 -23.20 -16.39 9.98
CA GLY A 246 -24.28 -16.65 9.01
C GLY A 246 -25.57 -15.89 9.31
N GLU A 247 -25.52 -14.93 10.25
CA GLU A 247 -26.62 -14.03 10.58
C GLU A 247 -26.70 -12.93 9.52
N SER A 248 -27.91 -12.40 9.30
CA SER A 248 -28.12 -11.24 8.43
C SER A 248 -27.13 -10.15 8.80
N THR A 249 -26.35 -9.67 7.82
CA THR A 249 -25.62 -8.41 7.95
C THR A 249 -26.59 -7.40 8.55
N LEU A 250 -26.28 -6.87 9.73
CA LEU A 250 -26.87 -5.61 10.14
C LEU A 250 -26.56 -4.66 8.99
N GLU A 251 -27.59 -4.26 8.25
CA GLU A 251 -27.45 -3.23 7.21
C GLU A 251 -27.06 -1.96 7.96
N ILE A 252 -25.76 -1.77 8.12
CA ILE A 252 -25.25 -0.54 8.69
C ILE A 252 -25.53 0.52 7.62
N PRO A 253 -26.18 1.61 8.01
CA PRO A 253 -26.20 2.84 7.23
C PRO A 253 -24.81 3.08 6.61
N LYS A 254 -24.74 3.30 5.29
CA LYS A 254 -23.45 3.57 4.61
C LYS A 254 -22.71 4.71 5.32
N GLU A 255 -21.40 4.83 5.13
CA GLU A 255 -20.42 5.73 5.80
C GLU A 255 -20.82 7.24 5.93
N HIS A 256 -22.01 7.66 5.48
CA HIS A 256 -22.55 9.02 5.47
C HIS A 256 -23.97 9.16 6.06
N GLU A 257 -24.58 8.10 6.59
CA GLU A 257 -25.89 8.19 7.25
C GLU A 257 -25.74 8.60 8.73
N LYS A 258 -26.77 9.26 9.27
CA LYS A 258 -26.67 10.25 10.34
C LYS A 258 -26.08 9.69 11.65
N ILE A 259 -25.34 10.54 12.36
CA ILE A 259 -24.79 10.32 13.72
C ILE A 259 -25.80 9.66 14.68
N GLU A 260 -27.08 10.01 14.56
CA GLU A 260 -28.19 9.56 15.40
C GLU A 260 -28.57 8.08 15.17
N ASP A 261 -28.30 7.52 13.99
CA ASP A 261 -28.64 6.13 13.66
C ASP A 261 -27.63 5.15 14.29
N PHE A 262 -26.37 5.57 14.43
CA PHE A 262 -25.32 4.82 15.12
C PHE A 262 -25.58 4.69 16.63
N GLU A 263 -26.01 5.77 17.30
CA GLU A 263 -26.32 5.75 18.74
C GLU A 263 -27.53 4.83 19.05
N LYS A 264 -28.50 4.72 18.13
CA LYS A 264 -29.62 3.77 18.27
C LYS A 264 -29.15 2.31 18.12
N LEU A 265 -28.34 2.01 17.11
CA LEU A 265 -27.71 0.69 16.92
C LEU A 265 -26.86 0.29 18.14
N LYS A 266 -26.03 1.20 18.66
CA LYS A 266 -25.23 0.96 19.88
C LYS A 266 -26.10 0.62 21.09
N ASN A 267 -27.26 1.28 21.23
CA ASN A 267 -28.21 1.02 22.31
C ASN A 267 -28.96 -0.31 22.15
N GLU A 268 -29.24 -0.75 20.92
CA GLU A 268 -29.88 -2.05 20.63
C GLU A 268 -28.95 -3.23 20.93
N TYR A 269 -27.66 -3.06 20.65
CA TYR A 269 -26.61 -4.06 20.93
C TYR A 269 -25.89 -3.86 22.27
N LYS A 270 -26.37 -2.93 23.10
CA LYS A 270 -25.71 -2.40 24.31
C LYS A 270 -25.17 -3.45 25.26
N LYS A 271 -25.90 -4.53 25.51
CA LYS A 271 -25.44 -5.58 26.44
C LYS A 271 -24.28 -6.42 25.89
N LYS A 272 -24.33 -6.76 24.59
CA LYS A 272 -23.19 -7.40 23.90
C LYS A 272 -22.02 -6.42 23.75
N TRP A 273 -22.32 -5.14 23.54
CA TRP A 273 -21.36 -4.06 23.41
C TRP A 273 -20.64 -3.74 24.71
N ASP A 274 -21.33 -3.67 25.86
CA ASP A 274 -20.73 -3.28 27.14
C ASP A 274 -19.75 -4.35 27.65
N ASP A 275 -20.09 -5.64 27.50
CA ASP A 275 -19.17 -6.74 27.81
C ASP A 275 -17.97 -6.77 26.86
N TYR A 276 -18.23 -6.45 25.59
CA TYR A 276 -17.23 -6.37 24.54
C TYR A 276 -16.28 -5.17 24.73
N ASP A 277 -16.79 -3.97 24.99
CA ASP A 277 -16.04 -2.73 25.19
C ASP A 277 -15.19 -2.80 26.46
N LYS A 278 -15.72 -3.41 27.53
CA LYS A 278 -14.97 -3.60 28.77
C LYS A 278 -13.73 -4.49 28.59
N PHE A 279 -13.79 -5.50 27.72
CA PHE A 279 -12.65 -6.36 27.38
C PHE A 279 -11.77 -5.76 26.29
N TRP A 280 -12.40 -5.21 25.24
CA TRP A 280 -11.73 -4.66 24.06
C TRP A 280 -10.99 -3.37 24.36
N LYS A 281 -11.47 -2.52 25.26
CA LYS A 281 -10.80 -1.26 25.62
C LYS A 281 -9.38 -1.46 26.15
N THR A 282 -9.18 -2.48 26.99
CA THR A 282 -7.84 -2.85 27.49
C THR A 282 -6.95 -3.34 26.36
N LYS A 283 -7.46 -4.25 25.52
CA LYS A 283 -6.72 -4.82 24.38
C LYS A 283 -6.38 -3.78 23.31
N ARG A 284 -7.32 -2.89 23.01
CA ARG A 284 -7.17 -1.74 22.12
C ARG A 284 -6.08 -0.80 22.62
N LYS A 285 -6.02 -0.53 23.93
CA LYS A 285 -4.96 0.27 24.54
C LYS A 285 -3.60 -0.44 24.47
N GLU A 286 -3.51 -1.72 24.85
CA GLU A 286 -2.27 -2.50 24.75
C GLU A 286 -1.73 -2.53 23.32
N PHE A 287 -2.60 -2.75 22.34
CA PHE A 287 -2.23 -2.72 20.93
C PHE A 287 -1.80 -1.32 20.48
N PHE A 288 -2.53 -0.28 20.89
CA PHE A 288 -2.17 1.10 20.62
C PHE A 288 -0.78 1.44 21.17
N ASP A 289 -0.48 1.07 22.41
CA ASP A 289 0.83 1.31 23.03
C ASP A 289 1.96 0.62 22.26
N ILE A 290 1.71 -0.59 21.74
CA ILE A 290 2.67 -1.31 20.86
C ILE A 290 2.87 -0.57 19.54
N ILE A 291 1.80 -0.10 18.91
CA ILE A 291 1.83 0.62 17.63
C ILE A 291 2.55 1.95 17.77
N ILE A 292 2.21 2.74 18.79
CA ILE A 292 2.87 4.00 19.15
C ILE A 292 4.36 3.78 19.36
N LYS A 293 4.72 2.80 20.20
CA LYS A 293 6.12 2.48 20.47
C LYS A 293 6.86 2.15 19.17
N ASP A 294 6.26 1.32 18.32
CA ASP A 294 6.90 0.90 17.08
C ASP A 294 7.10 2.06 16.09
N VAL A 295 6.10 2.93 15.92
CA VAL A 295 6.20 4.14 15.08
C VAL A 295 7.29 5.08 15.59
N PHE A 296 7.40 5.26 16.90
CA PHE A 296 8.26 6.28 17.47
C PHE A 296 9.69 5.82 17.80
N ASP A 297 9.89 4.52 18.06
CA ASP A 297 11.21 3.96 18.37
C ASP A 297 11.94 3.49 17.10
N ASN A 298 11.25 3.29 15.98
CA ASN A 298 11.86 2.98 14.69
C ASN A 298 11.97 4.24 13.83
N ASP A 299 13.19 4.70 13.56
CA ASP A 299 13.39 5.95 12.81
C ASP A 299 12.78 5.90 11.41
N SER A 300 12.95 4.80 10.66
CA SER A 300 12.35 4.67 9.32
C SER A 300 10.83 4.81 9.34
N LEU A 301 10.16 4.14 10.29
CA LEU A 301 8.71 4.26 10.46
C LEU A 301 8.31 5.65 10.94
N PHE A 302 9.07 6.25 11.84
CA PHE A 302 8.84 7.61 12.30
C PHE A 302 8.84 8.60 11.14
N PHE A 303 9.84 8.51 10.24
CA PHE A 303 9.94 9.34 9.05
C PHE A 303 8.76 9.13 8.09
N ILE A 304 8.41 7.88 7.81
CA ILE A 304 7.23 7.53 6.98
C ILE A 304 5.96 8.11 7.57
N PHE A 305 5.77 7.95 8.89
CA PHE A 305 4.60 8.42 9.58
C PHE A 305 4.52 9.95 9.55
N ALA A 306 5.64 10.61 9.76
CA ALA A 306 5.71 12.06 9.74
C ALA A 306 5.41 12.67 8.36
N GLU A 307 5.93 12.10 7.28
CA GLU A 307 5.64 12.54 5.91
C GLU A 307 4.14 12.38 5.59
N GLY A 308 3.58 11.22 5.94
CA GLY A 308 2.15 10.95 5.77
C GLY A 308 1.27 11.89 6.57
N PHE A 309 1.60 12.09 7.84
CA PHE A 309 0.82 12.91 8.77
C PHE A 309 0.89 14.40 8.42
N THR A 310 2.06 14.91 8.03
CA THR A 310 2.21 16.30 7.55
C THR A 310 1.36 16.57 6.31
N SER A 311 1.33 15.62 5.36
CA SER A 311 0.50 15.72 4.16
C SER A 311 -0.99 15.81 4.51
N LEU A 312 -1.43 15.07 5.53
CA LEU A 312 -2.81 15.08 6.03
C LEU A 312 -3.16 16.41 6.73
N LEU A 313 -2.26 16.93 7.58
CA LEU A 313 -2.45 18.20 8.28
C LEU A 313 -2.52 19.39 7.33
N ALA A 314 -1.77 19.37 6.23
CA ALA A 314 -1.77 20.46 5.24
C ALA A 314 -3.16 20.69 4.60
N VAL A 315 -4.05 19.70 4.62
CA VAL A 315 -5.40 19.79 4.07
C VAL A 315 -6.43 20.23 5.12
N TYR A 316 -6.04 20.31 6.39
CA TYR A 316 -6.98 20.44 7.50
C TYR A 316 -6.80 21.75 8.29
N SER A 317 -7.79 22.65 8.21
CA SER A 317 -7.85 23.85 9.05
C SER A 317 -8.48 23.63 10.43
N HIS A 318 -9.36 22.63 10.59
CA HIS A 318 -10.06 22.28 11.86
C HIS A 318 -9.97 20.79 12.22
N LYS A 319 -8.87 20.33 12.83
CA LYS A 319 -8.57 18.90 13.07
C LYS A 319 -9.77 18.12 13.69
N PRO A 320 -10.20 16.98 13.11
CA PRO A 320 -11.05 16.00 13.79
C PRO A 320 -10.41 15.61 15.12
N THR A 321 -11.24 15.26 16.12
CA THR A 321 -10.77 14.94 17.48
C THR A 321 -9.71 13.84 17.47
N VAL A 322 -9.90 12.84 16.61
CA VAL A 322 -8.93 11.75 16.39
C VAL A 322 -7.61 12.26 15.84
N ILE A 323 -7.62 13.16 14.86
CA ILE A 323 -6.39 13.77 14.32
C ILE A 323 -5.71 14.60 15.41
N GLU A 324 -6.45 15.41 16.16
CA GLU A 324 -5.91 16.23 17.24
C GLU A 324 -5.22 15.37 18.33
N GLN A 325 -5.83 14.24 18.71
CA GLN A 325 -5.24 13.32 19.69
C GLN A 325 -3.96 12.67 19.17
N ILE A 326 -3.94 12.24 17.90
CA ILE A 326 -2.75 11.68 17.26
C ILE A 326 -1.66 12.76 17.11
N ASP A 327 -2.05 13.96 16.68
CA ASP A 327 -1.17 15.12 16.48
C ASP A 327 -0.51 15.56 17.78
N ASN A 328 -1.23 15.56 18.91
CA ASN A 328 -0.66 15.87 20.22
C ASN A 328 0.42 14.85 20.63
N HIS A 329 0.19 13.55 20.42
CA HIS A 329 1.19 12.51 20.66
C HIS A 329 2.40 12.67 19.75
N PHE A 330 2.15 12.92 18.47
CA PHE A 330 3.18 13.09 17.46
C PHE A 330 4.06 14.34 17.72
N SER A 331 3.44 15.48 18.02
CA SER A 331 4.10 16.74 18.38
C SER A 331 5.00 16.58 19.58
N LYS A 332 4.51 15.91 20.64
CA LYS A 332 5.31 15.63 21.83
C LYS A 332 6.55 14.81 21.47
N LYS A 333 6.40 13.78 20.62
CA LYS A 333 7.55 12.96 20.21
C LYS A 333 8.54 13.72 19.33
N LEU A 334 8.08 14.58 18.42
CA LEU A 334 8.97 15.44 17.63
C LEU A 334 9.86 16.30 18.53
N ILE A 335 9.26 16.92 19.56
CA ILE A 335 9.97 17.72 20.56
C ILE A 335 10.99 16.85 21.32
N GLU A 336 10.59 15.65 21.77
CA GLU A 336 11.50 14.71 22.45
C GLU A 336 12.70 14.29 21.56
N LYS A 337 12.51 14.22 20.24
CA LYS A 337 13.58 13.92 19.26
C LYS A 337 14.36 15.16 18.80
N GLY A 338 14.02 16.35 19.29
CA GLY A 338 14.67 17.60 18.88
C GLY A 338 14.39 18.00 17.42
N LEU A 339 13.26 17.57 16.86
CA LEU A 339 12.85 17.86 15.49
C LEU A 339 11.76 18.93 15.46
N GLU A 340 11.88 19.91 14.57
CA GLU A 340 10.86 20.94 14.36
C GLU A 340 9.84 20.52 13.29
N TYR A 341 8.59 20.96 13.45
CA TYR A 341 7.55 20.77 12.44
C TYR A 341 8.02 21.33 11.09
N GLY A 342 8.04 20.48 10.06
CA GLY A 342 8.47 20.85 8.71
C GLY A 342 9.97 20.72 8.44
N ILE A 343 10.80 20.40 9.43
CA ILE A 343 12.22 20.08 9.26
C ILE A 343 12.43 18.63 9.70
N ILE A 344 12.15 17.74 8.77
CA ILE A 344 12.45 16.32 8.90
C ILE A 344 13.55 16.05 7.89
N GLU A 345 14.80 16.22 8.34
CA GLU A 345 15.95 15.93 7.49
C GLU A 345 15.89 14.44 7.10
N LYS A 346 15.86 14.16 5.79
CA LYS A 346 15.87 12.81 5.26
C LYS A 346 17.01 12.03 5.93
N ILE A 347 16.70 10.81 6.39
CA ILE A 347 17.63 9.82 6.93
C ILE A 347 19.05 10.05 6.37
N PRO A 348 20.06 10.29 7.21
CA PRO A 348 21.43 10.35 6.72
C PRO A 348 21.69 9.01 6.05
N LYS A 349 21.97 9.04 4.74
CA LYS A 349 22.50 7.87 4.07
C LYS A 349 23.71 7.44 4.87
N ASP A 350 23.71 6.19 5.32
CA ASP A 350 24.88 5.57 5.92
C ASP A 350 26.10 5.99 5.12
N SER A 351 27.03 6.59 5.87
CA SER A 351 28.33 7.00 5.42
C SER A 351 28.92 5.95 4.49
N ASP A 352 28.98 6.26 3.20
CA ASP A 352 30.06 5.77 2.37
C ASP A 352 31.33 6.14 3.13
N SER A 353 31.95 5.14 3.73
CA SER A 353 33.28 5.23 4.28
C SER A 353 34.24 5.50 3.13
N GLU A 354 34.34 6.76 2.71
CA GLU A 354 35.58 7.31 2.18
C GLU A 354 36.57 7.41 3.34
N SER A 355 37.12 6.27 3.76
CA SER A 355 38.43 6.28 4.39
C SER A 355 39.44 6.51 3.27
N LYS A 356 39.77 7.79 3.07
CA LYS A 356 41.04 8.19 2.48
C LYS A 356 42.18 7.64 3.34
N SER A 357 43.01 6.78 2.75
CA SER A 357 44.46 6.76 2.93
C SER A 357 45.09 6.08 1.73
#